data_AF-A0A8H2XXJ5-F1
#
_entry.id   AF-A0A8H2XXJ5-F1
#
_cell.length_a   1.000
_cell.length_b   1.000
_cell.length_c   1.000
_cell.angle_alpha   90.00
_cell.angle_beta   90.00
_cell.angle_gamma   90.00
#
_symmetry.space_group_name_H-M   'P 1'
#
loop_
_entity.id
_entity.type
_entity.pdbx_description
1 polymer ?
#
loop_
_entity_poly.entity_id
_entity_poly.type
_entity_poly.pdbx_seq_one_letter_code
_entity_poly.pdbx_strand_id
1 'polypeptide(L)'
;MLESADPDMRLYELGQGYYAAALSTSFALPGVIKLTNLHNGSSTKLSLGVQFSEFQIDMSQELLALVAIEAHVTRSSSIYLRSSDTGHSHPAALHPDWTVQLPFNVERRSSGIFVEIMDELLAVKYVSIERDVSNILIWNWKSGLLLNRIECLSMSCTFGFLGTDSLLLSQSIKDAGVNVVVYTNVRSASVPSPDSRAVFDISQYPMAKPSFEFGFPEFSQGAHAYLLMRSEPAPTLGSTGPAKFMPRPSSRIVQLSMSVVQSVGPQRGLRQYHIFLSKTQILKCMKMYDDAPTAKLGPGSEADSESPIRIPWERWGEHATRWFGTPAAMSPWICRTHGTRFIQAHPYVGDDDGGNEHPLEYLSVLEFHQPTIRRMAQLGCDKHLSMWNSEQGRQHIDWNSPDEVLEYFTNSLRSRPNVAVEDDAVFVDIIDETVPSYTPFNGQILVTRLPYRIVTRRRPVPKHSGWMMDNNLIIGMPVSRVRSASVLVDGE
;
A
#
# COMPACT_ATOMS: atom_id res chain seq x y z
N MET A 1 -27.56 -18.28 13.06
CA MET A 1 -27.67 -18.64 11.64
C MET A 1 -27.10 -17.49 10.83
N LEU A 2 -25.87 -17.63 10.36
CA LEU A 2 -25.27 -16.74 9.36
C LEU A 2 -25.17 -17.59 8.10
N GLU A 3 -25.94 -17.23 7.09
CA GLU A 3 -26.03 -17.98 5.84
C GLU A 3 -24.70 -17.98 5.09
N SER A 4 -24.39 -19.17 4.60
CA SER A 4 -23.29 -19.51 3.72
C SER A 4 -23.50 -18.90 2.35
N ALA A 5 -22.67 -17.93 1.98
CA ALA A 5 -22.43 -17.53 0.60
C ALA A 5 -20.90 -17.44 0.39
N ASP A 6 -20.45 -18.05 -0.70
CA ASP A 6 -19.06 -18.05 -1.16
C ASP A 6 -18.49 -16.60 -1.24
N PRO A 7 -17.21 -16.35 -0.90
CA PRO A 7 -16.73 -15.11 -0.28
C PRO A 7 -16.07 -14.08 -1.24
N ASP A 8 -16.23 -14.19 -2.54
CA ASP A 8 -15.26 -13.61 -3.50
C ASP A 8 -15.26 -12.08 -3.70
N MET A 9 -16.22 -11.32 -3.16
CA MET A 9 -16.15 -9.85 -3.20
C MET A 9 -16.54 -9.23 -1.87
N ARG A 10 -15.64 -9.33 -0.88
CA ARG A 10 -15.65 -8.42 0.27
C ARG A 10 -14.73 -7.26 -0.06
N LEU A 11 -15.28 -6.16 -0.55
CA LEU A 11 -14.56 -4.88 -0.55
C LEU A 11 -14.59 -4.34 0.88
N TYR A 12 -13.43 -4.00 1.40
CA TYR A 12 -13.30 -3.40 2.71
C TYR A 12 -12.24 -2.31 2.66
N GLU A 13 -12.44 -1.29 3.47
CA GLU A 13 -11.56 -0.14 3.56
C GLU A 13 -11.36 0.21 5.04
N LEU A 14 -10.17 0.69 5.37
CA LEU A 14 -9.82 1.12 6.71
C LEU A 14 -9.19 2.50 6.64
N GLY A 15 -9.81 3.47 7.31
CA GLY A 15 -9.30 4.82 7.34
C GLY A 15 -9.88 5.63 8.50
N GLN A 16 -9.02 6.42 9.14
CA GLN A 16 -9.42 7.50 10.06
C GLN A 16 -10.31 7.04 11.23
N GLY A 17 -10.06 5.86 11.79
CA GLY A 17 -10.80 5.27 12.90
C GLY A 17 -12.04 4.47 12.48
N TYR A 18 -12.25 4.25 11.18
CA TYR A 18 -13.40 3.54 10.65
C TYR A 18 -12.99 2.34 9.80
N TYR A 19 -13.67 1.22 10.06
CA TYR A 19 -13.65 0.05 9.20
C TYR A 19 -14.94 0.02 8.37
N ALA A 20 -14.81 0.11 7.05
CA ALA A 20 -15.90 0.04 6.11
C ALA A 20 -15.91 -1.33 5.42
N ALA A 21 -17.09 -1.94 5.33
CA ALA A 21 -17.29 -3.17 4.58
C ALA A 21 -18.47 -3.02 3.62
N ALA A 22 -18.22 -3.28 2.33
CA ALA A 22 -19.27 -3.35 1.33
C ALA A 22 -20.10 -4.62 1.55
N LEU A 23 -21.42 -4.45 1.60
CA LEU A 23 -22.37 -5.54 1.74
C LEU A 23 -23.04 -5.81 0.40
N SER A 24 -23.00 -7.07 -0.01
CA SER A 24 -23.70 -7.56 -1.19
C SER A 24 -24.64 -8.70 -0.80
N THR A 25 -25.80 -8.74 -1.43
CA THR A 25 -26.65 -9.94 -1.51
C THR A 25 -26.11 -10.81 -2.66
N SER A 26 -25.79 -12.06 -2.37
CA SER A 26 -25.22 -13.09 -3.28
C SER A 26 -25.18 -12.73 -4.78
N PHE A 27 -23.96 -12.64 -5.33
CA PHE A 27 -23.60 -12.37 -6.75
C PHE A 27 -23.88 -10.96 -7.31
N ALA A 28 -24.59 -10.08 -6.59
CA ALA A 28 -24.78 -8.70 -7.01
C ALA A 28 -23.58 -7.80 -6.67
N LEU A 29 -23.45 -6.65 -7.35
CA LEU A 29 -22.55 -5.60 -6.88
C LEU A 29 -23.07 -5.05 -5.54
N PRO A 30 -22.17 -4.67 -4.61
CA PRO A 30 -22.59 -4.03 -3.38
C PRO A 30 -23.29 -2.71 -3.67
N GLY A 31 -24.33 -2.41 -2.88
CA GLY A 31 -25.00 -1.10 -2.85
C GLY A 31 -25.19 -0.55 -1.45
N VAL A 32 -24.67 -1.27 -0.45
CA VAL A 32 -24.73 -0.90 0.96
C VAL A 32 -23.32 -0.96 1.53
N ILE A 33 -22.95 0.04 2.32
CA ILE A 33 -21.69 0.03 3.10
C ILE A 33 -22.05 -0.04 4.58
N LYS A 34 -21.38 -0.93 5.32
CA LYS A 34 -21.38 -0.92 6.78
C LYS A 34 -20.13 -0.18 7.25
N LEU A 35 -20.32 0.97 7.89
CA LEU A 35 -19.24 1.71 8.57
C LEU A 35 -19.23 1.31 10.05
N THR A 36 -18.05 0.96 10.57
CA THR A 36 -17.84 0.62 11.98
C THR A 36 -16.80 1.57 12.57
N ASN A 37 -17.20 2.38 13.54
CA ASN A 37 -16.28 3.22 14.29
C ASN A 37 -15.49 2.34 15.27
N LEU A 38 -14.17 2.33 15.13
CA LEU A 38 -13.30 1.43 15.87
C LEU A 38 -13.04 1.88 17.31
N HIS A 39 -13.33 3.14 17.65
CA HIS A 39 -13.13 3.66 18.99
C HIS A 39 -14.27 3.30 19.95
N ASN A 40 -15.51 3.26 19.46
CA ASN A 40 -16.69 2.96 20.28
C ASN A 40 -17.41 1.67 19.85
N GLY A 41 -17.00 1.02 18.76
CA GLY A 41 -17.61 -0.19 18.23
C GLY A 41 -18.98 0.00 17.57
N SER A 42 -19.46 1.24 17.45
CA SER A 42 -20.75 1.51 16.81
C SER A 42 -20.69 1.23 15.31
N SER A 43 -21.77 0.71 14.75
CA SER A 43 -21.88 0.42 13.32
C SER A 43 -23.13 1.04 12.72
N THR A 44 -22.98 1.64 11.55
CA THR A 44 -24.09 2.17 10.74
C THR A 44 -24.07 1.49 9.37
N LYS A 45 -25.26 1.20 8.84
CA LYS A 45 -25.42 0.72 7.46
C LYS A 45 -25.98 1.85 6.61
N LEU A 46 -25.34 2.09 5.47
CA LEU A 46 -25.70 3.15 4.53
C LEU A 46 -26.10 2.53 3.21
N SER A 47 -27.34 2.79 2.79
CA SER A 47 -27.81 2.46 1.45
C SER A 47 -27.48 3.63 0.52
N LEU A 48 -26.71 3.38 -0.52
CA LEU A 48 -26.12 4.45 -1.35
C LEU A 48 -26.95 4.80 -2.58
N GLY A 49 -28.03 4.04 -2.83
CA GLY A 49 -28.87 4.18 -4.02
C GLY A 49 -28.20 3.78 -5.33
N VAL A 50 -26.95 3.33 -5.29
CA VAL A 50 -26.14 2.93 -6.45
C VAL A 50 -25.40 1.64 -6.13
N GLN A 51 -25.10 0.88 -7.18
CA GLN A 51 -24.19 -0.27 -7.11
C GLN A 51 -22.78 0.16 -7.52
N PHE A 52 -21.75 -0.41 -6.90
CA PHE A 52 -20.36 -0.03 -7.17
C PHE A 52 -19.43 -1.24 -7.22
N SER A 53 -18.30 -1.06 -7.91
CA SER A 53 -17.24 -2.06 -8.12
C SER A 53 -16.02 -1.83 -7.23
N GLU A 54 -15.81 -0.59 -6.80
CA GLU A 54 -14.73 -0.16 -5.89
C GLU A 54 -15.19 1.05 -5.07
N PHE A 55 -14.64 1.23 -3.86
CA PHE A 55 -14.90 2.43 -3.06
C PHE A 55 -13.71 2.84 -2.19
N GLN A 56 -13.71 4.11 -1.78
CA GLN A 56 -12.85 4.60 -0.72
C GLN A 56 -13.59 5.57 0.20
N ILE A 57 -13.14 5.65 1.46
CA ILE A 57 -13.70 6.52 2.49
C ILE A 57 -12.70 7.63 2.86
N ASP A 58 -13.20 8.85 3.07
CA ASP A 58 -12.50 9.93 3.76
C ASP A 58 -13.47 10.54 4.78
N MET A 59 -13.45 9.99 5.98
CA MET A 59 -14.37 10.35 7.07
C MET A 59 -14.17 11.77 7.57
N SER A 60 -12.99 12.34 7.35
CA SER A 60 -12.64 13.70 7.76
C SER A 60 -13.33 14.76 6.92
N GLN A 61 -13.72 14.39 5.70
CA GLN A 61 -14.51 15.17 4.78
C GLN A 61 -15.92 14.60 4.60
N GLU A 62 -16.30 13.62 5.42
CA GLU A 62 -17.58 12.90 5.33
C GLU A 62 -17.84 12.31 3.92
N LEU A 63 -16.79 11.87 3.23
CA LEU A 63 -16.83 11.50 1.82
C LEU A 63 -16.73 9.98 1.61
N LEU A 64 -17.59 9.46 0.75
CA LEU A 64 -17.49 8.15 0.11
C LEU A 64 -17.34 8.37 -1.41
N ALA A 65 -16.22 7.95 -1.98
CA ALA A 65 -16.04 7.91 -3.43
C ALA A 65 -16.29 6.48 -3.92
N LEU A 66 -17.25 6.33 -4.83
CA LEU A 66 -17.67 5.04 -5.38
C LEU A 66 -17.38 5.02 -6.87
N VAL A 67 -16.83 3.91 -7.37
CA VAL A 67 -16.63 3.69 -8.81
C VAL A 67 -17.48 2.51 -9.24
N ALA A 68 -18.31 2.71 -10.27
CA ALA A 68 -19.23 1.71 -10.77
C ALA A 68 -18.92 1.34 -12.22
N ILE A 69 -18.86 0.03 -12.48
CA ILE A 69 -18.76 -0.55 -13.81
C ILE A 69 -19.97 -1.48 -13.96
N GLU A 70 -20.96 -1.08 -14.75
CA GLU A 70 -22.26 -1.78 -14.81
C GLU A 70 -22.15 -3.14 -15.51
N ALA A 71 -21.53 -3.17 -16.70
CA ALA A 71 -21.37 -4.38 -17.50
C ALA A 71 -20.05 -5.10 -17.18
N HIS A 72 -19.99 -6.42 -17.40
CA HIS A 72 -18.79 -7.22 -17.18
C HIS A 72 -17.55 -6.70 -17.93
N VAL A 73 -17.77 -6.17 -19.14
CA VAL A 73 -16.76 -5.51 -19.97
C VAL A 73 -17.41 -4.26 -20.55
N THR A 74 -16.79 -3.10 -20.39
CA THR A 74 -17.32 -1.83 -20.91
C THR A 74 -16.20 -0.82 -21.09
N ARG A 75 -16.49 0.26 -21.81
CA ARG A 75 -15.62 1.46 -21.88
C ARG A 75 -16.10 2.58 -20.97
N SER A 76 -17.19 2.37 -20.26
CA SER A 76 -17.82 3.39 -19.42
C SER A 76 -17.71 3.04 -17.94
N SER A 77 -17.37 4.03 -17.13
CA SER A 77 -17.34 3.96 -15.68
C SER A 77 -18.08 5.16 -15.10
N SER A 78 -18.83 4.96 -14.03
CA SER A 78 -19.50 6.05 -13.30
C SER A 78 -18.83 6.28 -11.96
N ILE A 79 -18.66 7.54 -11.58
CA ILE A 79 -18.14 7.92 -10.27
C ILE A 79 -19.27 8.60 -9.50
N TYR A 80 -19.45 8.19 -8.25
CA TYR A 80 -20.45 8.73 -7.33
C TYR A 80 -19.79 9.19 -6.04
N LEU A 81 -20.03 10.43 -5.65
CA LEU A 81 -19.60 11.02 -4.40
C LEU A 81 -20.81 11.06 -3.45
N ARG A 82 -20.72 10.33 -2.36
CA ARG A 82 -21.78 10.23 -1.34
C ARG A 82 -21.28 10.72 0.00
N SER A 83 -22.18 11.25 0.82
CA SER A 83 -21.91 11.57 2.21
C SER A 83 -21.82 10.29 3.04
N SER A 84 -20.78 10.15 3.86
CA SER A 84 -20.65 9.04 4.82
C SER A 84 -21.71 9.07 5.94
N ASP A 85 -22.38 10.19 6.10
CA ASP A 85 -23.34 10.40 7.19
C ASP A 85 -24.76 10.08 6.74
N THR A 86 -25.10 10.51 5.52
CA THR A 86 -26.48 10.37 4.98
C THR A 86 -26.62 9.33 3.88
N GLY A 87 -25.54 8.94 3.21
CA GLY A 87 -25.57 8.09 2.03
C GLY A 87 -26.08 8.76 0.75
N HIS A 88 -26.50 10.03 0.80
CA HIS A 88 -26.93 10.82 -0.37
C HIS A 88 -25.75 11.52 -1.06
N SER A 89 -26.00 12.21 -2.18
CA SER A 89 -25.00 13.01 -2.89
C SER A 89 -24.23 13.95 -1.96
N HIS A 90 -22.91 13.97 -2.09
CA HIS A 90 -22.06 14.77 -1.21
C HIS A 90 -22.29 16.28 -1.42
N PRO A 91 -22.63 17.06 -0.37
CA PRO A 91 -23.06 18.45 -0.52
C PRO A 91 -21.95 19.41 -0.99
N ALA A 92 -20.68 19.08 -0.70
CA ALA A 92 -19.54 19.89 -1.12
C ALA A 92 -19.09 19.62 -2.58
N ALA A 93 -19.65 18.61 -3.24
CA ALA A 93 -19.33 18.31 -4.63
C ALA A 93 -20.27 19.09 -5.55
N LEU A 94 -19.71 19.93 -6.42
CA LEU A 94 -20.49 20.63 -7.46
C LEU A 94 -21.16 19.63 -8.40
N HIS A 95 -20.46 18.52 -8.68
CA HIS A 95 -20.95 17.40 -9.48
C HIS A 95 -20.73 16.11 -8.70
N PRO A 96 -21.73 15.66 -7.93
CA PRO A 96 -21.59 14.45 -7.14
C PRO A 96 -21.52 13.19 -8.01
N ASP A 97 -22.02 13.25 -9.25
CA ASP A 97 -22.14 12.13 -10.17
C ASP A 97 -21.58 12.52 -11.53
N TRP A 98 -20.72 11.67 -12.11
CA TRP A 98 -20.28 11.82 -13.50
C TRP A 98 -19.88 10.49 -14.12
N THR A 99 -19.79 10.49 -15.45
CA THR A 99 -19.42 9.32 -16.25
C THR A 99 -18.09 9.55 -16.96
N VAL A 100 -17.27 8.52 -17.01
CA VAL A 100 -15.97 8.46 -17.67
C VAL A 100 -16.09 7.51 -18.86
N GLN A 101 -15.72 7.98 -20.05
CA GLN A 101 -15.57 7.18 -21.26
C GLN A 101 -14.08 6.94 -21.50
N LEU A 102 -13.68 5.68 -21.37
CA LEU A 102 -12.30 5.22 -21.45
C LEU A 102 -11.92 4.86 -22.90
N PRO A 103 -10.65 5.03 -23.30
CA PRO A 103 -10.17 4.67 -24.62
C PRO A 103 -10.04 3.15 -24.85
N PHE A 104 -10.41 2.35 -23.84
CA PHE A 104 -10.26 0.90 -23.82
C PHE A 104 -11.36 0.22 -23.01
N ASN A 105 -11.48 -1.09 -23.17
CA ASN A 105 -12.36 -1.91 -22.36
C ASN A 105 -11.75 -2.14 -20.97
N VAL A 106 -12.58 -2.01 -19.94
CA VAL A 106 -12.31 -2.39 -18.56
C VAL A 106 -13.23 -3.53 -18.16
N GLU A 107 -12.70 -4.44 -17.34
CA GLU A 107 -13.48 -5.53 -16.76
C GLU A 107 -14.05 -5.12 -15.41
N ARG A 108 -15.25 -5.63 -15.10
CA ARG A 108 -15.89 -5.50 -13.78
C ARG A 108 -15.23 -6.40 -12.74
N ARG A 109 -13.94 -6.21 -12.49
CA ARG A 109 -13.17 -6.86 -11.43
C ARG A 109 -12.57 -5.78 -10.54
N SER A 110 -12.72 -5.91 -9.22
CA SER A 110 -12.21 -4.92 -8.27
C SER A 110 -10.69 -4.72 -8.38
N SER A 111 -9.93 -5.78 -8.69
CA SER A 111 -8.48 -5.69 -8.89
C SER A 111 -8.04 -4.78 -10.05
N GLY A 112 -8.95 -4.43 -10.97
CA GLY A 112 -8.67 -3.55 -12.12
C GLY A 112 -8.94 -2.07 -11.84
N ILE A 113 -9.48 -1.73 -10.67
CA ILE A 113 -9.79 -0.36 -10.26
C ILE A 113 -9.01 -0.07 -8.97
N PHE A 114 -8.52 1.15 -8.82
CA PHE A 114 -7.96 1.61 -7.55
C PHE A 114 -8.31 3.07 -7.34
N VAL A 115 -8.73 3.43 -6.14
CA VAL A 115 -9.20 4.77 -5.77
C VAL A 115 -8.32 5.30 -4.64
N GLU A 116 -7.89 6.56 -4.76
CA GLU A 116 -7.16 7.28 -3.70
C GLU A 116 -7.71 8.71 -3.55
N ILE A 117 -8.06 9.10 -2.32
CA ILE A 117 -8.52 10.45 -1.95
C ILE A 117 -7.42 11.15 -1.15
N MET A 118 -7.13 12.40 -1.52
CA MET A 118 -6.25 13.29 -0.75
C MET A 118 -6.76 14.72 -0.83
N ASP A 119 -7.28 15.24 0.29
CA ASP A 119 -7.91 16.57 0.34
C ASP A 119 -9.00 16.69 -0.75
N GLU A 120 -8.92 17.67 -1.64
CA GLU A 120 -9.82 17.82 -2.77
C GLU A 120 -9.48 16.95 -4.00
N LEU A 121 -8.40 16.16 -3.95
CA LEU A 121 -8.00 15.29 -5.05
C LEU A 121 -8.65 13.91 -4.95
N LEU A 122 -9.20 13.45 -6.06
CA LEU A 122 -9.65 12.08 -6.27
C LEU A 122 -8.86 11.48 -7.42
N ALA A 123 -8.08 10.44 -7.15
CA ALA A 123 -7.35 9.69 -8.16
C ALA A 123 -8.02 8.32 -8.38
N VAL A 124 -8.28 7.96 -9.64
CA VAL A 124 -8.82 6.65 -10.00
C VAL A 124 -7.97 6.02 -11.10
N LYS A 125 -7.48 4.80 -10.83
CA LYS A 125 -6.82 3.96 -11.83
C LYS A 125 -7.82 3.00 -12.48
N TYR A 126 -7.73 2.88 -13.78
CA TYR A 126 -8.41 1.91 -14.62
C TYR A 126 -7.39 1.06 -15.36
N VAL A 127 -7.54 -0.27 -15.30
CA VAL A 127 -6.64 -1.22 -15.95
C VAL A 127 -7.35 -1.91 -17.12
N SER A 128 -6.68 -1.97 -18.27
CA SER A 128 -7.07 -2.79 -19.42
C SER A 128 -6.11 -3.96 -19.58
N ILE A 129 -6.57 -5.16 -19.23
CA ILE A 129 -5.80 -6.41 -19.36
C ILE A 129 -5.56 -6.72 -20.85
N GLU A 130 -6.56 -6.50 -21.70
CA GLU A 130 -6.47 -6.75 -23.14
C GLU A 130 -5.34 -5.95 -23.82
N ARG A 131 -5.10 -4.72 -23.33
CA ARG A 131 -4.15 -3.79 -23.95
C ARG A 131 -2.84 -3.64 -23.17
N ASP A 132 -2.73 -4.24 -21.99
CA ASP A 132 -1.62 -3.99 -21.04
C ASP A 132 -1.37 -2.49 -20.80
N VAL A 133 -2.46 -1.73 -20.60
CA VAL A 133 -2.42 -0.29 -20.34
C VAL A 133 -3.25 0.04 -19.11
N SER A 134 -2.79 0.99 -18.30
CA SER A 134 -3.57 1.60 -17.24
C SER A 134 -3.69 3.12 -17.43
N ASN A 135 -4.87 3.68 -17.16
CA ASN A 135 -5.06 5.13 -17.06
C ASN A 135 -5.31 5.49 -15.59
N ILE A 136 -4.58 6.49 -15.08
CA ILE A 136 -4.80 7.11 -13.76
C ILE A 136 -5.31 8.51 -14.02
N LEU A 137 -6.49 8.80 -13.50
CA LEU A 137 -7.20 10.05 -13.70
C LEU A 137 -7.32 10.77 -12.36
N ILE A 138 -6.95 12.05 -12.33
CA ILE A 138 -6.92 12.85 -11.10
C ILE A 138 -7.88 14.02 -11.28
N TRP A 139 -8.91 14.09 -10.45
CA TRP A 139 -9.87 15.19 -10.40
C TRP A 139 -9.70 16.02 -9.14
N ASN A 140 -10.10 17.30 -9.23
CA ASN A 140 -10.61 18.00 -8.08
C ASN A 140 -12.08 17.58 -7.89
N TRP A 141 -12.38 16.77 -6.88
CA TRP A 141 -13.73 16.22 -6.71
C TRP A 141 -14.77 17.26 -6.28
N LYS A 142 -14.34 18.37 -5.66
CA LYS A 142 -15.24 19.46 -5.25
C LYS A 142 -15.72 20.25 -6.46
N SER A 143 -14.82 20.60 -7.37
CA SER A 143 -15.16 21.36 -8.58
C SER A 143 -15.58 20.49 -9.76
N GLY A 144 -15.23 19.20 -9.76
CA GLY A 144 -15.43 18.29 -10.88
C GLY A 144 -14.39 18.42 -11.99
N LEU A 145 -13.35 19.24 -11.82
CA LEU A 145 -12.33 19.45 -12.86
C LEU A 145 -11.38 18.26 -12.95
N LEU A 146 -11.21 17.69 -14.15
CA LEU A 146 -10.15 16.71 -14.44
C LEU A 146 -8.83 17.47 -14.57
N LEU A 147 -7.89 17.19 -13.66
CA LEU A 147 -6.62 17.89 -13.56
C LEU A 147 -5.55 17.19 -14.40
N ASN A 148 -5.44 15.88 -14.27
CA ASN A 148 -4.38 15.09 -14.89
C ASN A 148 -4.88 13.74 -15.40
N ARG A 149 -4.34 13.31 -16.54
CA ARG A 149 -4.43 11.94 -17.08
C ARG A 149 -3.02 11.38 -17.18
N ILE A 150 -2.77 10.25 -16.53
CA ILE A 150 -1.50 9.53 -16.61
C ILE A 150 -1.77 8.19 -17.28
N GLU A 151 -1.00 7.87 -18.32
CA GLU A 151 -1.06 6.58 -18.99
C GLU A 151 0.19 5.76 -18.64
N CYS A 152 -0.03 4.50 -18.26
CA CYS A 152 1.01 3.55 -17.96
C CYS A 152 0.96 2.41 -18.99
N LEU A 153 2.05 2.23 -19.73
CA LEU A 153 2.18 1.21 -20.77
C LEU A 153 2.78 -0.09 -20.19
N SER A 154 2.13 -0.65 -19.18
CA SER A 154 2.58 -1.90 -18.58
C SER A 154 1.47 -2.76 -17.97
N MET A 155 1.78 -4.05 -17.82
CA MET A 155 0.91 -5.04 -17.20
C MET A 155 0.63 -4.76 -15.72
N SER A 156 1.49 -3.98 -15.04
CA SER A 156 1.36 -3.75 -13.61
C SER A 156 1.87 -2.39 -13.20
N CYS A 157 0.97 -1.54 -12.73
CA CYS A 157 1.33 -0.31 -12.05
C CYS A 157 0.43 -0.02 -10.84
N THR A 158 0.99 0.76 -9.93
CA THR A 158 0.35 1.15 -8.68
C THR A 158 0.85 2.52 -8.29
N PHE A 159 -0.02 3.34 -7.72
CA PHE A 159 0.32 4.72 -7.38
C PHE A 159 0.02 5.02 -5.91
N GLY A 160 0.51 6.16 -5.46
CA GLY A 160 0.19 6.78 -4.19
C GLY A 160 0.63 8.23 -4.16
N PHE A 161 0.00 9.08 -3.35
CA PHE A 161 0.47 10.46 -3.23
C PHE A 161 1.81 10.53 -2.47
N LEU A 162 2.82 11.15 -3.08
CA LEU A 162 4.14 11.35 -2.47
C LEU A 162 4.11 12.54 -1.51
N GLY A 163 3.44 13.61 -1.90
CA GLY A 163 3.23 14.81 -1.12
C GLY A 163 1.90 15.45 -1.48
N THR A 164 1.69 16.69 -1.04
CA THR A 164 0.42 17.39 -1.25
C THR A 164 0.18 17.72 -2.72
N ASP A 165 1.22 17.82 -3.55
CA ASP A 165 1.13 18.16 -4.98
C ASP A 165 2.04 17.28 -5.85
N SER A 166 2.25 16.04 -5.43
CA SER A 166 3.01 15.07 -6.21
C SER A 166 2.49 13.65 -6.02
N LEU A 167 2.51 12.89 -7.11
CA LEU A 167 2.10 11.50 -7.17
C LEU A 167 3.31 10.62 -7.50
N LEU A 168 3.44 9.52 -6.75
CA LEU A 168 4.39 8.46 -6.99
C LEU A 168 3.70 7.34 -7.76
N LEU A 169 4.31 6.85 -8.84
CA LEU A 169 3.85 5.70 -9.60
C LEU A 169 4.97 4.67 -9.65
N SER A 170 4.71 3.45 -9.19
CA SER A 170 5.56 2.28 -9.46
C SER A 170 4.95 1.49 -10.60
N GLN A 171 5.74 1.18 -11.62
CA GLN A 171 5.28 0.41 -12.78
C GLN A 171 6.34 -0.60 -13.20
N SER A 172 5.90 -1.75 -13.71
CA SER A 172 6.76 -2.58 -14.54
C SER A 172 7.00 -1.91 -15.88
N ILE A 173 8.13 -2.19 -16.53
CA ILE A 173 8.45 -1.72 -17.89
C ILE A 173 8.70 -2.92 -18.80
N LYS A 174 8.51 -2.72 -20.12
CA LYS A 174 8.53 -3.79 -21.12
C LYS A 174 9.85 -4.58 -21.17
N ASP A 175 10.98 -3.93 -20.85
CA ASP A 175 12.31 -4.54 -20.87
C ASP A 175 12.65 -5.31 -19.57
N ALA A 176 11.66 -5.98 -18.97
CA ALA A 176 11.80 -6.69 -17.69
C ALA A 176 12.40 -5.77 -16.60
N GLY A 177 11.79 -4.61 -16.39
CA GLY A 177 12.24 -3.66 -15.38
C GLY A 177 11.10 -3.24 -14.46
N VAL A 178 11.47 -2.52 -13.41
CA VAL A 178 10.56 -1.70 -12.61
C VAL A 178 11.16 -0.30 -12.57
N ASN A 179 10.31 0.71 -12.55
CA ASN A 179 10.75 2.05 -12.19
C ASN A 179 9.72 2.70 -11.26
N VAL A 180 10.19 3.72 -10.57
CA VAL A 180 9.36 4.59 -9.74
C VAL A 180 9.41 5.97 -10.36
N VAL A 181 8.30 6.45 -10.89
CA VAL A 181 8.22 7.77 -11.51
C VAL A 181 7.42 8.72 -10.63
N VAL A 182 7.79 10.00 -10.66
CA VAL A 182 7.13 11.06 -9.89
C VAL A 182 6.51 12.05 -10.85
N TYR A 183 5.22 12.31 -10.68
CA TYR A 183 4.49 13.39 -11.32
C TYR A 183 4.37 14.55 -10.32
N THR A 184 4.88 15.72 -10.67
CA THR A 184 4.74 16.95 -9.88
C THR A 184 3.60 17.81 -10.42
N ASN A 185 3.14 18.78 -9.63
CA ASN A 185 2.08 19.72 -10.01
C ASN A 185 0.75 19.04 -10.37
N VAL A 186 0.39 17.95 -9.68
CA VAL A 186 -0.83 17.17 -9.95
C VAL A 186 -2.13 17.95 -9.67
N ARG A 187 -2.04 19.07 -8.94
CA ARG A 187 -3.16 20.01 -8.72
C ARG A 187 -3.38 20.97 -9.89
N SER A 188 -2.41 21.11 -10.77
CA SER A 188 -2.52 21.97 -11.95
C SER A 188 -3.20 21.22 -13.09
N ALA A 189 -4.20 21.84 -13.70
CA ALA A 189 -4.85 21.29 -14.88
C ALA A 189 -3.89 21.36 -16.08
N SER A 190 -3.75 20.25 -16.83
CA SER A 190 -2.88 20.22 -18.00
C SER A 190 -3.37 21.11 -19.16
N VAL A 191 -4.66 21.48 -19.18
CA VAL A 191 -5.31 22.34 -20.18
C VAL A 191 -6.41 23.14 -19.48
N PRO A 192 -6.70 24.40 -19.87
CA PRO A 192 -7.92 25.07 -19.45
C PRO A 192 -9.13 24.24 -19.89
N SER A 193 -9.74 23.55 -18.92
CA SER A 193 -10.94 22.75 -19.17
C SER A 193 -12.08 23.69 -19.58
N PRO A 194 -12.86 23.38 -20.63
CA PRO A 194 -14.23 23.90 -20.70
C PRO A 194 -15.02 23.44 -19.47
N ASP A 195 -16.08 24.17 -19.12
CA ASP A 195 -16.91 23.99 -17.92
C ASP A 195 -17.10 22.53 -17.49
N SER A 196 -17.23 22.34 -16.18
CA SER A 196 -17.49 21.05 -15.54
C SER A 196 -18.56 20.23 -16.31
N ARG A 197 -18.20 19.00 -16.69
CA ARG A 197 -19.03 18.11 -17.51
C ARG A 197 -19.50 16.91 -16.70
N ALA A 198 -20.73 16.46 -16.98
CA ALA A 198 -21.22 15.19 -16.46
C ALA A 198 -20.61 13.97 -17.16
N VAL A 199 -19.95 14.16 -18.31
CA VAL A 199 -19.33 13.08 -19.11
C VAL A 199 -17.93 13.49 -19.58
N PHE A 200 -16.94 12.65 -19.30
CA PHE A 200 -15.54 12.84 -19.67
C PHE A 200 -15.10 11.80 -20.69
N ASP A 201 -14.80 12.23 -21.93
CA ASP A 201 -14.10 11.39 -22.90
C ASP A 201 -12.60 11.55 -22.72
N ILE A 202 -11.99 10.53 -22.09
CA ILE A 202 -10.59 10.56 -21.66
C ILE A 202 -9.62 10.66 -22.83
N SER A 203 -10.03 10.20 -24.01
CA SER A 203 -9.22 10.28 -25.23
C SER A 203 -8.89 11.73 -25.64
N GLN A 204 -9.71 12.70 -25.20
CA GLN A 204 -9.56 14.12 -25.52
C GLN A 204 -8.59 14.85 -24.59
N TYR A 205 -8.19 14.23 -23.47
CA TYR A 205 -7.30 14.85 -22.49
C TYR A 205 -5.85 14.42 -22.72
N PRO A 206 -4.88 15.36 -22.67
CA PRO A 206 -3.48 15.05 -22.87
C PRO A 206 -2.92 14.21 -21.72
N MET A 207 -1.87 13.46 -22.01
CA MET A 207 -1.16 12.65 -21.02
C MET A 207 -0.12 13.51 -20.29
N ALA A 208 -0.13 13.44 -18.97
CA ALA A 208 0.88 14.05 -18.13
C ALA A 208 2.23 13.36 -18.34
N LYS A 209 3.31 14.14 -18.33
CA LYS A 209 4.69 13.64 -18.39
C LYS A 209 5.28 13.56 -16.98
N PRO A 210 6.03 12.50 -16.64
CA PRO A 210 6.70 12.40 -15.35
C PRO A 210 7.84 13.43 -15.24
N SER A 211 8.10 13.94 -14.03
CA SER A 211 9.20 14.86 -13.76
C SER A 211 10.49 14.12 -13.39
N PHE A 212 10.36 13.02 -12.64
CA PHE A 212 11.50 12.20 -12.21
C PHE A 212 11.24 10.72 -12.47
N GLU A 213 12.31 9.98 -12.73
CA GLU A 213 12.33 8.53 -12.89
C GLU A 213 13.45 7.94 -12.04
N PHE A 214 13.07 7.16 -11.03
CA PHE A 214 13.97 6.43 -10.14
C PHE A 214 14.10 4.99 -10.65
N GLY A 215 15.29 4.64 -11.14
CA GLY A 215 15.57 3.32 -11.66
C GLY A 215 15.64 2.27 -10.54
N PHE A 216 15.05 1.10 -10.77
CA PHE A 216 15.33 -0.11 -9.97
C PHE A 216 16.47 -0.91 -10.59
N PRO A 217 17.04 -1.87 -9.84
CA PRO A 217 17.96 -2.86 -10.40
C PRO A 217 17.32 -3.62 -11.56
N GLU A 218 18.13 -3.96 -12.56
CA GLU A 218 17.67 -4.67 -13.76
C GLU A 218 17.13 -6.07 -13.45
N PHE A 219 16.19 -6.55 -14.26
CA PHE A 219 15.70 -7.92 -14.14
C PHE A 219 16.32 -8.83 -15.19
N SER A 220 16.35 -10.12 -14.85
CA SER A 220 16.67 -11.14 -15.83
C SER A 220 15.66 -11.14 -16.97
N GLN A 221 16.13 -11.44 -18.18
CA GLN A 221 15.29 -11.55 -19.36
C GLN A 221 14.09 -12.51 -19.11
N GLY A 222 12.89 -12.07 -19.46
CA GLY A 222 11.65 -12.84 -19.27
C GLY A 222 11.10 -12.85 -17.84
N ALA A 223 11.61 -11.99 -16.95
CA ALA A 223 10.99 -11.74 -15.65
C ALA A 223 9.85 -10.72 -15.78
N HIS A 224 8.76 -10.97 -15.05
CA HIS A 224 7.62 -10.06 -14.96
C HIS A 224 7.38 -9.67 -13.50
N ALA A 225 7.24 -8.37 -13.25
CA ALA A 225 6.98 -7.85 -11.92
C ALA A 225 5.51 -7.41 -11.78
N TYR A 226 4.85 -7.90 -10.74
CA TYR A 226 3.55 -7.44 -10.27
C TYR A 226 3.74 -6.59 -9.02
N LEU A 227 3.10 -5.43 -9.01
CA LEU A 227 3.36 -4.35 -8.05
C LEU A 227 2.07 -3.96 -7.33
N LEU A 228 2.19 -3.75 -6.02
CA LEU A 228 1.13 -3.22 -5.18
C LEU A 228 1.74 -2.23 -4.20
N MET A 229 1.19 -1.02 -4.13
CA MET A 229 1.68 0.04 -3.25
C MET A 229 0.62 0.41 -2.21
N ARG A 230 1.08 0.68 -0.99
CA ARG A 230 0.30 1.28 0.10
C ARG A 230 1.10 2.38 0.77
N SER A 231 0.47 3.53 1.01
CA SER A 231 1.08 4.65 1.73
C SER A 231 0.06 5.37 2.60
N GLU A 232 -0.67 4.59 3.41
CA GLU A 232 -1.68 5.12 4.30
C GLU A 232 -1.09 5.82 5.52
N PRO A 233 -1.75 6.85 6.06
CA PRO A 233 -2.81 7.60 5.39
C PRO A 233 -2.24 8.51 4.29
N ALA A 234 -3.09 8.89 3.35
CA ALA A 234 -2.79 9.90 2.34
C ALA A 234 -2.18 11.18 2.94
N PRO A 235 -1.32 11.91 2.21
CA PRO A 235 -0.60 13.08 2.71
C PRO A 235 -1.48 14.34 2.69
N THR A 236 -2.58 14.32 3.43
CA THR A 236 -3.55 15.43 3.53
C THR A 236 -2.94 16.69 4.15
N LEU A 237 -3.46 17.86 3.73
CA LEU A 237 -3.14 19.18 4.29
C LEU A 237 -3.72 19.36 5.70
N GLY A 238 -4.84 18.70 5.98
CA GLY A 238 -5.48 18.66 7.30
C GLY A 238 -5.29 17.32 7.99
N SER A 239 -4.58 17.29 9.13
CA SER A 239 -4.58 16.13 10.01
C SER A 239 -5.82 16.16 10.91
N THR A 240 -6.99 15.86 10.38
CA THR A 240 -8.24 15.79 11.13
C THR A 240 -8.49 14.35 11.56
N GLY A 241 -7.71 13.91 12.55
CA GLY A 241 -7.90 12.63 13.23
C GLY A 241 -7.35 12.66 14.65
N PRO A 242 -7.71 11.71 15.52
CA PRO A 242 -7.26 11.66 16.92
C PRO A 242 -5.73 11.49 17.09
N ALA A 243 -5.00 11.26 16.00
CA ALA A 243 -3.57 11.05 15.97
C ALA A 243 -2.79 12.37 16.02
N LYS A 244 -2.83 13.06 17.17
CA LYS A 244 -2.08 14.32 17.46
C LYS A 244 -0.55 14.22 17.29
N PHE A 245 -0.02 13.03 17.04
CA PHE A 245 1.42 12.74 16.95
C PHE A 245 1.84 12.02 15.67
N MET A 246 1.06 12.08 14.59
CA MET A 246 1.50 11.49 13.33
C MET A 246 2.75 12.17 12.78
N PRO A 247 3.72 11.40 12.25
CA PRO A 247 4.79 11.95 11.44
C PRO A 247 4.25 12.79 10.28
N ARG A 248 4.96 13.87 9.97
CA ARG A 248 4.68 14.70 8.80
C ARG A 248 4.57 13.81 7.56
N PRO A 249 3.69 14.11 6.59
CA PRO A 249 3.51 13.26 5.42
C PRO A 249 4.80 12.96 4.64
N SER A 250 5.71 13.94 4.54
CA SER A 250 7.03 13.77 3.93
C SER A 250 7.97 12.81 4.68
N SER A 251 7.71 12.53 5.97
CA SER A 251 8.48 11.60 6.80
C SER A 251 7.90 10.19 6.84
N ARG A 252 6.78 9.95 6.15
CA ARG A 252 6.14 8.63 6.05
C ARG A 252 6.87 7.71 5.08
N ILE A 253 6.47 6.45 5.07
CA ILE A 253 6.98 5.44 4.14
C ILE A 253 5.97 5.13 3.04
N VAL A 254 6.50 4.60 1.95
CA VAL A 254 5.72 3.88 0.95
C VAL A 254 6.09 2.41 1.08
N GLN A 255 5.09 1.55 1.22
CA GLN A 255 5.27 0.11 1.18
C GLN A 255 4.91 -0.38 -0.21
N LEU A 256 5.89 -0.96 -0.91
CA LEU A 256 5.74 -1.57 -2.22
C LEU A 256 5.91 -3.08 -2.08
N SER A 257 4.88 -3.84 -2.43
CA SER A 257 4.96 -5.28 -2.61
C SER A 257 5.27 -5.57 -4.06
N MET A 258 6.27 -6.41 -4.26
CA MET A 258 6.68 -6.82 -5.60
C MET A 258 6.72 -8.34 -5.68
N SER A 259 5.95 -8.90 -6.61
CA SER A 259 5.99 -10.31 -6.97
C SER A 259 6.67 -10.45 -8.33
N VAL A 260 7.83 -11.10 -8.37
CA VAL A 260 8.61 -11.33 -9.57
C VAL A 260 8.41 -12.77 -10.01
N VAL A 261 7.85 -12.93 -11.21
CA VAL A 261 7.66 -14.24 -11.84
C VAL A 261 8.74 -14.39 -12.91
N GLN A 262 9.54 -15.43 -12.78
CA GLN A 262 10.54 -15.79 -13.77
C GLN A 262 10.19 -17.14 -14.40
N SER A 263 9.92 -17.12 -15.71
CA SER A 263 9.45 -18.30 -16.44
C SER A 263 10.57 -19.22 -16.93
N VAL A 264 11.78 -18.68 -17.09
CA VAL A 264 12.92 -19.37 -17.72
C VAL A 264 14.21 -19.25 -16.91
N GLY A 265 15.13 -20.19 -17.11
CA GLY A 265 16.46 -20.20 -16.50
C GLY A 265 16.51 -20.83 -15.10
N PRO A 266 17.71 -20.88 -14.49
CA PRO A 266 17.94 -21.53 -13.20
C PRO A 266 17.24 -20.82 -12.03
N GLN A 267 16.80 -19.58 -12.24
CA GLN A 267 16.09 -18.76 -11.26
C GLN A 267 14.56 -18.83 -11.41
N ARG A 268 14.05 -19.78 -12.22
CA ARG A 268 12.61 -20.00 -12.43
C ARG A 268 11.88 -20.09 -11.10
N GLY A 269 10.77 -19.36 -10.98
CA GLY A 269 9.93 -19.38 -9.79
C GLY A 269 9.22 -18.05 -9.55
N LEU A 270 8.54 -17.99 -8.42
CA LEU A 270 7.93 -16.78 -7.88
C LEU A 270 8.78 -16.30 -6.71
N ARG A 271 9.21 -15.05 -6.76
CA ARG A 271 9.88 -14.37 -5.64
C ARG A 271 9.04 -13.18 -5.21
N GLN A 272 8.92 -12.98 -3.90
CA GLN A 272 8.12 -11.90 -3.37
C GLN A 272 8.94 -11.05 -2.42
N TYR A 273 8.75 -9.74 -2.52
CA TYR A 273 9.49 -8.74 -1.78
C TYR A 273 8.54 -7.74 -1.13
N HIS A 274 8.87 -7.33 0.10
CA HIS A 274 8.36 -6.11 0.71
C HIS A 274 9.46 -5.06 0.66
N ILE A 275 9.16 -3.95 0.00
CA ILE A 275 10.08 -2.85 -0.21
C ILE A 275 9.52 -1.63 0.51
N PHE A 276 10.28 -1.08 1.44
CA PHE A 276 9.93 0.14 2.14
C PHE A 276 10.74 1.29 1.58
N LEU A 277 10.07 2.31 1.06
CA LEU A 277 10.71 3.50 0.52
C LEU A 277 10.48 4.69 1.47
N SER A 278 11.53 5.45 1.75
CA SER A 278 11.43 6.68 2.52
C SER A 278 11.02 7.86 1.63
N LYS A 279 9.84 8.44 1.88
CA LYS A 279 9.42 9.67 1.19
C LYS A 279 10.41 10.80 1.41
N THR A 280 10.98 10.91 2.61
CA THR A 280 11.99 11.94 2.92
C THR A 280 13.23 11.80 2.06
N GLN A 281 13.73 10.58 1.83
CA GLN A 281 14.92 10.38 1.01
C GLN A 281 14.63 10.61 -0.47
N ILE A 282 13.47 10.18 -0.97
CA ILE A 282 13.02 10.47 -2.35
C ILE A 282 12.95 11.99 -2.56
N LEU A 283 12.25 12.72 -1.68
CA LEU A 283 12.10 14.17 -1.77
C LEU A 283 13.44 14.92 -1.66
N LYS A 284 14.35 14.45 -0.79
CA LYS A 284 15.72 15.00 -0.71
C LYS A 284 16.47 14.79 -2.02
N CYS A 285 16.36 13.60 -2.60
CA CYS A 285 16.99 13.28 -3.88
C CYS A 285 16.47 14.20 -4.99
N MET A 286 15.14 14.36 -5.12
CA MET A 286 14.53 15.29 -6.09
C MET A 286 15.10 16.71 -5.94
N LYS A 287 15.12 17.22 -4.70
CA LYS A 287 15.62 18.57 -4.41
C LYS A 287 17.09 18.77 -4.82
N MET A 288 17.95 17.75 -4.65
CA MET A 288 19.35 17.84 -5.07
C MET A 288 19.50 18.06 -6.58
N TYR A 289 18.60 17.50 -7.38
CA TYR A 289 18.62 17.67 -8.83
C TYR A 289 17.97 18.98 -9.27
N ASP A 290 16.92 19.44 -8.58
CA ASP A 290 16.31 20.77 -8.81
C ASP A 290 17.30 21.92 -8.54
N ASP A 291 18.11 21.78 -7.49
CA ASP A 291 19.08 22.81 -7.07
C ASP A 291 20.39 22.78 -7.89
N ALA A 292 20.61 21.76 -8.72
CA ALA A 292 21.87 21.57 -9.45
C ALA A 292 22.08 22.65 -10.55
N PRO A 293 23.25 23.33 -10.61
CA PRO A 293 23.53 24.39 -11.59
C PRO A 293 23.40 23.95 -13.06
N THR A 294 23.54 22.66 -13.35
CA THR A 294 23.40 22.07 -14.69
C THR A 294 21.95 22.07 -15.21
N ALA A 295 20.94 22.23 -14.35
CA ALA A 295 19.55 22.45 -14.78
C ALA A 295 19.31 23.89 -15.31
N LYS A 296 20.29 24.79 -15.18
CA LYS A 296 20.25 26.17 -15.66
C LYS A 296 21.28 26.43 -16.77
N LEU A 297 21.44 25.50 -17.71
CA LEU A 297 22.20 25.74 -18.94
C LEU A 297 21.41 26.66 -19.89
N GLY A 298 21.57 27.98 -19.67
CA GLY A 298 21.42 29.02 -20.69
C GLY A 298 20.01 29.64 -20.85
N PRO A 299 19.86 30.97 -20.69
CA PRO A 299 18.70 31.69 -21.21
C PRO A 299 18.81 31.67 -22.75
N GLY A 300 18.20 30.68 -23.37
CA GLY A 300 18.30 30.43 -24.82
C GLY A 300 18.00 28.99 -25.25
N SER A 301 17.81 28.05 -24.30
CA SER A 301 17.25 26.73 -24.58
C SER A 301 15.82 26.61 -24.03
N GLU A 302 14.86 27.25 -24.72
CA GLU A 302 13.46 26.80 -24.69
C GLU A 302 13.35 25.46 -25.46
N ALA A 303 14.04 24.44 -24.96
CA ALA A 303 14.02 23.11 -25.51
C ALA A 303 13.40 22.17 -24.46
N ASP A 304 12.13 21.87 -24.65
CA ASP A 304 11.59 20.50 -24.64
C ASP A 304 12.52 19.44 -24.00
N SER A 305 12.72 19.47 -22.67
CA SER A 305 13.19 18.26 -22.01
C SER A 305 11.97 17.33 -21.90
N GLU A 306 11.62 16.67 -23.01
CA GLU A 306 10.51 15.72 -23.07
C GLU A 306 10.68 14.50 -22.15
N SER A 307 11.88 14.33 -21.57
CA SER A 307 12.23 13.17 -20.75
C SER A 307 12.36 13.51 -19.27
N PRO A 308 11.90 12.61 -18.36
CA PRO A 308 12.05 12.79 -16.93
C PRO A 308 13.52 12.79 -16.51
N ILE A 309 13.83 13.45 -15.39
CA ILE A 309 15.16 13.36 -14.76
C ILE A 309 15.35 11.92 -14.25
N ARG A 310 16.31 11.20 -14.84
CA ARG A 310 16.62 9.81 -14.49
C ARG A 310 17.64 9.73 -13.37
N ILE A 311 17.30 9.00 -12.32
CA ILE A 311 18.13 8.79 -11.13
C ILE A 311 18.40 7.28 -11.02
N PRO A 312 19.63 6.82 -11.27
CA PRO A 312 19.96 5.40 -11.25
C PRO A 312 19.98 4.85 -9.82
N TRP A 313 19.74 3.55 -9.65
CA TRP A 313 19.59 2.88 -8.36
C TRP A 313 20.70 3.21 -7.37
N GLU A 314 21.95 3.25 -7.82
CA GLU A 314 23.15 3.48 -7.00
C GLU A 314 23.15 4.86 -6.32
N ARG A 315 22.36 5.81 -6.84
CA ARG A 315 22.26 7.17 -6.30
C ARG A 315 21.19 7.33 -5.22
N TRP A 316 20.20 6.44 -5.16
CA TRP A 316 19.05 6.62 -4.27
C TRP A 316 18.68 5.35 -3.49
N GLY A 317 18.83 4.17 -4.08
CA GLY A 317 18.24 2.91 -3.61
C GLY A 317 18.72 2.47 -2.23
N GLU A 318 20.03 2.37 -2.02
CA GLU A 318 20.61 1.77 -0.81
C GLU A 318 20.09 2.42 0.48
N HIS A 319 20.10 3.75 0.57
CA HIS A 319 19.69 4.47 1.79
C HIS A 319 18.22 4.92 1.80
N ALA A 320 17.56 4.96 0.64
CA ALA A 320 16.14 5.29 0.57
C ALA A 320 15.23 4.08 0.77
N THR A 321 15.77 2.85 0.67
CA THR A 321 14.96 1.64 0.71
C THR A 321 15.40 0.62 1.78
N ARG A 322 14.46 -0.23 2.20
CA ARG A 322 14.72 -1.49 2.93
C ARG A 322 13.91 -2.60 2.26
N TRP A 323 14.57 -3.70 1.93
CA TRP A 323 13.95 -4.84 1.27
C TRP A 323 13.87 -6.04 2.22
N PHE A 324 12.76 -6.76 2.13
CA PHE A 324 12.52 -8.03 2.80
C PHE A 324 12.04 -9.07 1.80
N GLY A 325 12.72 -10.22 1.73
CA GLY A 325 12.16 -11.41 1.10
C GLY A 325 10.94 -11.92 1.89
N THR A 326 9.89 -12.35 1.22
CA THR A 326 8.71 -12.92 1.89
C THR A 326 8.20 -14.16 1.16
N PRO A 327 7.77 -15.21 1.88
CA PRO A 327 7.14 -16.37 1.27
C PRO A 327 5.65 -16.17 0.99
N ALA A 328 5.05 -15.09 1.50
CA ALA A 328 3.61 -14.89 1.47
C ALA A 328 3.18 -13.78 0.51
N ALA A 329 2.25 -14.10 -0.37
CA ALA A 329 1.58 -13.13 -1.22
C ALA A 329 0.75 -12.17 -0.36
N MET A 330 0.88 -10.86 -0.60
CA MET A 330 0.04 -9.87 0.06
C MET A 330 -1.33 -9.83 -0.61
N SER A 331 -2.38 -9.86 0.20
CA SER A 331 -3.70 -9.45 -0.28
C SER A 331 -3.68 -7.94 -0.54
N PRO A 332 -4.12 -7.48 -1.73
CA PRO A 332 -4.16 -6.05 -2.05
C PRO A 332 -5.08 -5.25 -1.14
N TRP A 333 -6.02 -5.91 -0.49
CA TRP A 333 -7.06 -5.29 0.31
C TRP A 333 -6.64 -5.03 1.77
N ILE A 334 -5.51 -5.57 2.22
CA ILE A 334 -5.09 -5.47 3.63
C ILE A 334 -4.14 -4.27 3.84
N CYS A 335 -4.62 -3.24 4.52
CA CYS A 335 -3.82 -2.06 4.90
C CYS A 335 -2.93 -2.37 6.13
N ARG A 336 -1.73 -2.91 5.89
CA ARG A 336 -0.72 -3.19 6.95
C ARG A 336 0.11 -1.97 7.35
N THR A 337 0.05 -0.90 6.57
CA THR A 337 0.86 0.30 6.74
C THR A 337 0.04 1.42 7.37
N HIS A 338 0.62 2.14 8.33
CA HIS A 338 0.06 3.40 8.83
C HIS A 338 1.17 4.40 9.20
N GLY A 339 1.30 5.45 8.40
CA GLY A 339 2.29 6.50 8.50
C GLY A 339 3.70 5.98 8.24
N THR A 340 4.44 5.72 9.32
CA THR A 340 5.81 5.17 9.30
C THR A 340 5.85 3.75 9.81
N ARG A 341 4.70 3.14 10.13
CA ARG A 341 4.61 1.81 10.74
C ARG A 341 4.07 0.79 9.74
N PHE A 342 4.52 -0.45 9.89
CA PHE A 342 4.05 -1.60 9.14
C PHE A 342 3.89 -2.80 10.07
N ILE A 343 2.80 -3.55 9.94
CA ILE A 343 2.57 -4.79 10.70
C ILE A 343 3.08 -6.00 9.92
N GLN A 344 3.84 -6.84 10.61
CA GLN A 344 4.25 -8.16 10.15
C GLN A 344 3.77 -9.23 11.13
N ALA A 345 3.37 -10.37 10.58
CA ALA A 345 3.01 -11.55 11.36
C ALA A 345 3.99 -12.68 11.03
N HIS A 346 4.36 -13.44 12.05
CA HIS A 346 5.28 -14.57 11.94
C HIS A 346 4.61 -15.83 12.52
N PRO A 347 4.72 -17.00 11.87
CA PRO A 347 4.15 -18.22 12.41
C PRO A 347 4.70 -18.52 13.82
N TYR A 348 3.86 -19.02 14.72
CA TYR A 348 4.32 -19.52 16.01
C TYR A 348 4.95 -20.91 15.84
N VAL A 349 6.16 -21.10 16.37
CA VAL A 349 6.85 -22.40 16.43
C VAL A 349 7.01 -22.80 17.89
N GLY A 350 6.08 -23.58 18.38
CA GLY A 350 6.12 -24.24 19.68
C GLY A 350 5.64 -25.68 19.54
N ASP A 351 6.04 -26.55 20.47
CA ASP A 351 5.58 -27.94 20.54
C ASP A 351 4.07 -27.94 20.85
N ASP A 352 3.25 -27.91 19.80
CA ASP A 352 1.79 -27.91 19.88
C ASP A 352 1.29 -29.35 20.17
N ASP A 353 1.87 -30.01 21.17
CA ASP A 353 1.46 -31.32 21.68
C ASP A 353 0.09 -31.27 22.39
N GLY A 354 -0.53 -30.08 22.45
CA GLY A 354 -1.73 -29.78 23.22
C GLY A 354 -2.93 -29.34 22.39
N GLY A 355 -3.19 -29.93 21.22
CA GLY A 355 -4.52 -29.91 20.58
C GLY A 355 -5.20 -28.54 20.40
N ASN A 356 -4.45 -27.44 20.30
CA ASN A 356 -5.03 -26.11 20.13
C ASN A 356 -5.77 -26.03 18.79
N GLU A 357 -7.09 -25.81 18.83
CA GLU A 357 -7.94 -25.70 17.65
C GLU A 357 -7.61 -24.49 16.74
N HIS A 358 -6.72 -23.59 17.18
CA HIS A 358 -6.38 -22.34 16.49
C HIS A 358 -4.86 -22.14 16.40
N PRO A 359 -4.28 -22.10 15.18
CA PRO A 359 -2.87 -21.79 15.02
C PRO A 359 -2.56 -20.39 15.58
N LEU A 360 -1.36 -20.22 16.14
CA LEU A 360 -0.89 -18.98 16.73
C LEU A 360 0.13 -18.25 15.83
N GLU A 361 0.31 -16.95 16.05
CA GLU A 361 1.33 -16.14 15.37
C GLU A 361 1.89 -15.03 16.26
N TYR A 362 3.14 -14.63 16.02
CA TYR A 362 3.76 -13.45 16.62
C TYR A 362 3.48 -12.23 15.77
N LEU A 363 3.25 -11.09 16.42
CA LEU A 363 3.05 -9.80 15.76
C LEU A 363 4.20 -8.85 16.03
N SER A 364 4.69 -8.28 14.93
CA SER A 364 5.77 -7.31 14.90
C SER A 364 5.30 -6.03 14.24
N VAL A 365 5.72 -4.89 14.77
CA VAL A 365 5.55 -3.57 14.13
C VAL A 365 6.92 -3.04 13.75
N LEU A 366 7.13 -2.82 12.46
CA LEU A 366 8.28 -2.11 11.92
C LEU A 366 7.98 -0.61 11.89
N GLU A 367 8.74 0.22 12.59
CA GLU A 367 8.62 1.68 12.58
C GLU A 367 9.85 2.33 11.93
N PHE A 368 9.61 3.12 10.89
CA PHE A 368 10.65 3.79 10.08
C PHE A 368 10.80 5.29 10.39
N HIS A 369 10.20 5.78 11.49
CA HIS A 369 10.30 7.20 11.86
C HIS A 369 11.66 7.51 12.48
N GLN A 370 12.59 8.01 11.66
CA GLN A 370 13.98 8.25 12.08
C GLN A 370 14.14 9.07 13.38
N PRO A 371 13.38 10.15 13.64
CA PRO A 371 13.47 10.87 14.91
C PRO A 371 13.10 10.00 16.11
N THR A 372 12.05 9.17 16.01
CA THR A 372 11.68 8.23 17.08
C THR A 372 12.79 7.19 17.27
N ILE A 373 13.29 6.61 16.18
CA ILE A 373 14.35 5.58 16.24
C ILE A 373 15.58 6.13 16.98
N ARG A 374 16.08 7.31 16.59
CA ARG A 374 17.24 7.96 17.23
C ARG A 374 17.00 8.22 18.71
N ARG A 375 15.81 8.72 19.07
CA ARG A 375 15.44 8.97 20.47
C ARG A 375 15.43 7.68 21.29
N MET A 376 14.84 6.60 20.77
CA MET A 376 14.77 5.32 21.48
C MET A 376 16.15 4.65 21.63
N ALA A 377 17.01 4.78 20.61
CA ALA A 377 18.40 4.33 20.69
C ALA A 377 19.19 5.08 21.77
N GLN A 378 19.02 6.41 21.86
CA GLN A 378 19.65 7.23 22.91
C GLN A 378 19.20 6.86 24.32
N LEU A 379 17.95 6.42 24.47
CA LEU A 379 17.40 5.92 25.73
C LEU A 379 17.83 4.47 26.05
N GLY A 380 18.56 3.79 25.15
CA GLY A 380 18.99 2.42 25.33
C GLY A 380 17.84 1.40 25.33
N CYS A 381 16.69 1.74 24.75
CA CYS A 381 15.53 0.82 24.73
C CYS A 381 15.86 -0.49 23.99
N ASP A 382 16.70 -0.44 22.96
CA ASP A 382 17.20 -1.60 22.22
C ASP A 382 18.25 -2.42 22.98
N LYS A 383 18.70 -1.96 24.16
CA LYS A 383 19.61 -2.67 25.07
C LYS A 383 18.85 -3.29 26.24
N HIS A 384 17.90 -2.56 26.83
CA HIS A 384 17.12 -3.02 27.98
C HIS A 384 15.99 -3.98 27.58
N LEU A 385 15.32 -3.72 26.46
CA LEU A 385 14.27 -4.58 25.89
C LEU A 385 14.79 -5.40 24.69
N SER A 386 16.12 -5.42 24.55
CA SER A 386 16.83 -6.15 23.51
C SER A 386 16.50 -7.62 23.55
N MET A 387 16.29 -8.21 22.37
CA MET A 387 16.25 -9.65 22.19
C MET A 387 17.64 -10.29 22.15
N TRP A 388 18.71 -9.48 22.15
CA TRP A 388 20.10 -9.93 22.04
C TRP A 388 20.76 -10.13 23.41
N ASN A 389 21.57 -11.17 23.50
CA ASN A 389 22.46 -11.42 24.64
C ASN A 389 23.89 -10.93 24.39
N SER A 390 24.27 -10.63 23.12
CA SER A 390 25.56 -10.05 22.73
C SER A 390 25.48 -9.28 21.40
N GLU A 391 26.38 -8.30 21.17
CA GLU A 391 26.45 -7.53 19.91
C GLU A 391 26.91 -8.36 18.71
N GLN A 392 27.72 -9.41 18.92
CA GLN A 392 28.21 -10.28 17.85
C GLN A 392 27.09 -11.12 17.22
N GLY A 393 26.15 -11.60 18.04
CA GLY A 393 24.96 -12.32 17.54
C GLY A 393 24.06 -11.41 16.69
N ARG A 394 24.00 -10.11 17.01
CA ARG A 394 23.20 -9.11 16.28
C ARG A 394 23.64 -8.87 14.85
N GLN A 395 24.93 -9.04 14.56
CA GLN A 395 25.50 -8.75 13.24
C GLN A 395 25.31 -9.87 12.21
N HIS A 396 24.86 -11.06 12.63
CA HIS A 396 24.87 -12.26 11.79
C HIS A 396 23.49 -12.72 11.30
N ILE A 397 22.40 -12.06 11.70
CA ILE A 397 21.05 -12.47 11.28
C ILE A 397 20.71 -11.88 9.92
N ASP A 398 20.43 -12.75 8.96
CA ASP A 398 19.79 -12.35 7.73
C ASP A 398 18.30 -12.12 7.97
N TRP A 399 17.92 -10.84 8.11
CA TRP A 399 16.52 -10.43 8.24
C TRP A 399 15.67 -10.76 7.00
N ASN A 400 16.29 -11.20 5.89
CA ASN A 400 15.58 -11.74 4.73
C ASN A 400 15.31 -13.24 4.80
N SER A 401 15.89 -13.96 5.76
CA SER A 401 15.68 -15.38 5.99
C SER A 401 14.55 -15.57 7.00
N PRO A 402 13.35 -16.04 6.58
CA PRO A 402 12.25 -16.28 7.49
C PRO A 402 12.63 -17.29 8.59
N ASP A 403 13.47 -18.27 8.25
CA ASP A 403 13.91 -19.31 9.18
C ASP A 403 14.85 -18.74 10.24
N GLU A 404 15.83 -17.91 9.86
CA GLU A 404 16.72 -17.26 10.84
C GLU A 404 15.97 -16.26 11.71
N VAL A 405 15.04 -15.50 11.15
CA VAL A 405 14.19 -14.56 11.89
C VAL A 405 13.28 -15.31 12.87
N LEU A 406 12.76 -16.48 12.47
CA LEU A 406 11.89 -17.31 13.30
C LEU A 406 12.66 -18.06 14.39
N GLU A 407 13.81 -18.61 14.05
CA GLU A 407 14.75 -19.20 15.01
C GLU A 407 15.19 -18.16 16.03
N TYR A 408 15.47 -16.94 15.58
CA TYR A 408 15.76 -15.79 16.44
C TYR A 408 14.64 -15.51 17.44
N PHE A 409 13.40 -15.34 16.97
CA PHE A 409 12.27 -15.10 17.88
C PHE A 409 12.14 -16.23 18.90
N THR A 410 12.25 -17.47 18.43
CA THR A 410 12.12 -18.67 19.27
C THR A 410 13.22 -18.73 20.35
N ASN A 411 14.48 -18.48 19.98
CA ASN A 411 15.62 -18.52 20.89
C ASN A 411 15.59 -17.36 21.90
N SER A 412 15.27 -16.15 21.46
CA SER A 412 15.17 -14.97 22.34
C SER A 412 14.04 -15.13 23.35
N LEU A 413 12.91 -15.73 22.96
CA LEU A 413 11.79 -16.01 23.87
C LEU A 413 12.11 -17.08 24.90
N ARG A 414 12.81 -18.15 24.50
CA ARG A 414 13.21 -19.27 25.38
C ARG A 414 14.28 -18.85 26.41
N SER A 415 15.17 -17.92 26.07
CA SER A 415 16.30 -17.53 26.93
C SER A 415 15.96 -16.63 28.12
N ARG A 416 14.73 -16.09 28.23
CA ARG A 416 14.32 -15.18 29.33
C ARG A 416 13.05 -15.63 30.08
N PRO A 417 13.03 -16.82 30.72
CA PRO A 417 11.83 -17.34 31.40
C PRO A 417 11.40 -16.56 32.65
N ASN A 418 12.30 -15.80 33.30
CA ASN A 418 12.10 -15.31 34.68
C ASN A 418 11.81 -13.80 34.86
N VAL A 419 11.52 -13.05 33.80
CA VAL A 419 10.99 -11.69 33.99
C VAL A 419 9.50 -11.84 34.30
N ALA A 420 9.08 -11.40 35.50
CA ALA A 420 7.68 -11.43 35.94
C ALA A 420 6.78 -11.02 34.77
N VAL A 421 5.85 -11.91 34.44
CA VAL A 421 4.98 -11.82 33.26
C VAL A 421 4.06 -10.62 33.43
N GLU A 422 4.52 -9.44 33.02
CA GLU A 422 3.59 -8.42 32.58
C GLU A 422 2.91 -8.96 31.34
N ASP A 423 1.58 -9.12 31.39
CA ASP A 423 0.76 -9.75 30.35
C ASP A 423 0.95 -9.13 28.95
N ASP A 424 1.53 -7.93 28.87
CA ASP A 424 1.76 -7.14 27.66
C ASP A 424 3.23 -6.79 27.37
N ALA A 425 4.17 -7.60 27.84
CA ALA A 425 5.59 -7.39 27.53
C ALA A 425 5.87 -7.34 26.00
N VAL A 426 6.73 -6.42 25.60
CA VAL A 426 7.19 -6.26 24.21
C VAL A 426 8.72 -6.36 24.13
N PHE A 427 9.19 -6.85 22.99
CA PHE A 427 10.58 -6.81 22.61
C PHE A 427 10.84 -5.67 21.65
N VAL A 428 12.01 -5.05 21.75
CA VAL A 428 12.38 -3.92 20.91
C VAL A 428 13.79 -4.11 20.39
N ASP A 429 13.95 -3.90 19.08
CA ASP A 429 15.26 -3.81 18.45
C ASP A 429 15.29 -2.66 17.43
N ILE A 430 16.49 -2.14 17.16
CA ILE A 430 16.72 -1.03 16.24
C ILE A 430 17.72 -1.48 15.18
N ILE A 431 17.33 -1.48 13.92
CA ILE A 431 18.22 -1.74 12.80
C ILE A 431 18.52 -0.39 12.14
N ASP A 432 19.72 0.13 12.40
CA ASP A 432 20.13 1.43 11.87
C ASP A 432 20.68 1.33 10.43
N GLU A 433 21.29 2.42 9.96
CA GLU A 433 21.85 2.51 8.60
C GLU A 433 23.18 1.75 8.45
N THR A 434 23.85 1.43 9.56
CA THR A 434 25.12 0.69 9.55
C THR A 434 24.91 -0.79 9.29
N VAL A 435 23.72 -1.31 9.60
CA VAL A 435 23.32 -2.70 9.37
C VAL A 435 22.59 -2.83 8.02
N PRO A 436 23.25 -3.38 6.98
CA PRO A 436 22.62 -3.61 5.69
C PRO A 436 21.68 -4.82 5.73
N SER A 437 20.71 -4.82 4.83
CA SER A 437 19.96 -6.02 4.44
C SER A 437 20.45 -6.47 3.07
N TYR A 438 20.91 -7.71 2.97
CA TYR A 438 21.40 -8.34 1.76
C TYR A 438 20.29 -9.15 1.13
N THR A 439 19.69 -8.64 0.05
CA THR A 439 18.52 -9.28 -0.56
C THR A 439 18.92 -9.89 -1.89
N PRO A 440 18.83 -11.22 -2.06
CA PRO A 440 19.02 -11.85 -3.35
C PRO A 440 17.99 -11.35 -4.36
N PHE A 441 18.48 -10.78 -5.44
CA PHE A 441 17.66 -10.24 -6.53
C PHE A 441 18.35 -10.51 -7.86
N ASN A 442 17.74 -11.39 -8.67
CA ASN A 442 18.17 -11.66 -10.04
C ASN A 442 19.65 -12.03 -10.21
N GLY A 443 20.21 -12.81 -9.28
CA GLY A 443 21.61 -13.26 -9.33
C GLY A 443 22.62 -12.24 -8.80
N GLN A 444 22.14 -11.10 -8.31
CA GLN A 444 22.91 -10.12 -7.56
C GLN A 444 22.41 -10.05 -6.11
N ILE A 445 23.22 -9.46 -5.24
CA ILE A 445 22.84 -9.16 -3.87
C ILE A 445 22.60 -7.65 -3.77
N LEU A 446 21.36 -7.25 -3.50
CA LEU A 446 21.04 -5.86 -3.23
C LEU A 446 21.36 -5.52 -1.78
N VAL A 447 22.04 -4.39 -1.58
CA VAL A 447 22.34 -3.83 -0.27
C VAL A 447 21.37 -2.68 -0.01
N THR A 448 20.63 -2.77 1.10
CA THR A 448 19.65 -1.74 1.50
C THR A 448 19.76 -1.40 2.99
N ARG A 449 19.53 -0.15 3.37
CA ARG A 449 19.97 0.43 4.65
C ARG A 449 18.96 1.40 5.29
N LEU A 450 17.72 1.49 4.83
CA LEU A 450 16.73 2.39 5.45
C LEU A 450 16.46 1.97 6.93
N PRO A 451 16.77 2.81 7.94
CA PRO A 451 16.65 2.43 9.35
C PRO A 451 15.22 2.13 9.79
N TYR A 452 15.06 1.18 10.71
CA TYR A 452 13.78 0.88 11.34
C TYR A 452 13.94 0.39 12.78
N ARG A 453 12.88 0.53 13.58
CA ARG A 453 12.71 -0.12 14.87
C ARG A 453 11.71 -1.24 14.71
N ILE A 454 11.99 -2.43 15.22
CA ILE A 454 11.03 -3.53 15.32
C ILE A 454 10.54 -3.63 16.76
N VAL A 455 9.22 -3.73 16.93
CA VAL A 455 8.58 -3.97 18.22
C VAL A 455 7.73 -5.23 18.10
N THR A 456 8.06 -6.27 18.86
CA THR A 456 7.41 -7.57 18.78
C THR A 456 6.66 -7.86 20.06
N ARG A 457 5.39 -8.26 19.95
CA ARG A 457 4.63 -8.72 21.10
C ARG A 457 5.18 -10.05 21.59
N ARG A 458 5.48 -10.16 22.89
CA ARG A 458 6.01 -11.40 23.47
C ARG A 458 5.05 -12.57 23.40
N ARG A 459 3.77 -12.32 23.71
CA ARG A 459 2.73 -13.35 23.68
C ARG A 459 2.19 -13.49 22.26
N PRO A 460 2.16 -14.71 21.70
CA PRO A 460 1.54 -14.92 20.41
C PRO A 460 0.02 -14.70 20.48
N VAL A 461 -0.58 -14.44 19.33
CA VAL A 461 -2.02 -14.21 19.17
C VAL A 461 -2.63 -15.29 18.29
N PRO A 462 -3.97 -15.49 18.36
CA PRO A 462 -4.65 -16.33 17.40
C PRO A 462 -4.36 -15.89 15.96
N LYS A 463 -4.16 -16.84 15.07
CA LYS A 463 -3.93 -16.56 13.66
C LYS A 463 -5.15 -15.92 13.02
N HIS A 464 -4.93 -14.85 12.29
CA HIS A 464 -5.94 -14.17 11.50
C HIS A 464 -5.70 -14.36 9.99
N SER A 465 -6.72 -14.12 9.17
CA SER A 465 -6.55 -14.14 7.70
C SER A 465 -5.72 -12.96 7.19
N GLY A 466 -5.58 -11.93 8.02
CA GLY A 466 -4.92 -10.68 7.71
C GLY A 466 -4.84 -9.78 8.93
N TRP A 467 -3.89 -8.85 8.92
CA TRP A 467 -3.75 -7.81 9.94
C TRP A 467 -3.79 -6.45 9.30
N MET A 468 -4.55 -5.53 9.86
CA MET A 468 -4.61 -4.14 9.42
C MET A 468 -4.16 -3.21 10.55
N MET A 469 -3.64 -2.05 10.17
CA MET A 469 -3.24 -1.01 11.11
C MET A 469 -4.03 0.27 10.84
N ASP A 470 -4.56 0.86 11.91
CA ASP A 470 -5.01 2.25 11.85
C ASP A 470 -4.69 2.97 13.15
N ASN A 471 -3.90 4.04 13.02
CA ASN A 471 -3.34 4.77 14.15
C ASN A 471 -2.67 3.83 15.16
N ASN A 472 -3.23 3.67 16.36
CA ASN A 472 -2.68 2.82 17.42
C ASN A 472 -3.43 1.48 17.55
N LEU A 473 -4.29 1.15 16.59
CA LEU A 473 -5.06 -0.09 16.57
C LEU A 473 -4.41 -1.08 15.60
N ILE A 474 -4.32 -2.33 16.06
CA ILE A 474 -4.00 -3.50 15.25
C ILE A 474 -5.25 -4.36 15.17
N ILE A 475 -5.72 -4.65 13.95
CA ILE A 475 -7.02 -5.27 13.71
C ILE A 475 -6.80 -6.60 13.01
N GLY A 476 -7.23 -7.69 13.65
CA GLY A 476 -7.18 -9.04 13.09
C GLY A 476 -8.42 -9.35 12.26
N MET A 477 -8.21 -9.73 11.00
CA MET A 477 -9.28 -10.16 10.09
C MET A 477 -9.68 -11.59 10.40
N PRO A 478 -10.97 -11.92 10.54
CA PRO A 478 -11.40 -13.26 10.89
C PRO A 478 -10.97 -14.27 9.81
N VAL A 479 -10.54 -15.46 10.25
CA VAL A 479 -10.28 -16.58 9.32
C VAL A 479 -11.61 -17.05 8.76
N SER A 480 -11.76 -17.04 7.44
CA SER A 480 -12.87 -17.71 6.78
C SER A 480 -12.83 -19.19 7.16
N ARG A 481 -13.80 -19.67 7.95
CA ARG A 481 -14.00 -21.11 8.14
C ARG A 481 -14.58 -21.66 6.83
N VAL A 482 -13.72 -21.88 5.85
CA VAL A 482 -14.06 -22.80 4.77
C VAL A 482 -14.18 -24.16 5.45
N ARG A 483 -15.41 -24.63 5.69
CA ARG A 483 -15.62 -26.04 5.99
C ARG A 483 -15.13 -26.76 4.74
N SER A 484 -13.99 -27.43 4.87
CA SER A 484 -13.57 -28.45 3.93
C SER A 484 -14.80 -29.33 3.66
N ALA A 485 -15.30 -29.28 2.44
CA ALA A 485 -16.24 -30.28 1.96
C ALA A 485 -15.47 -31.60 2.02
N SER A 486 -15.69 -32.33 3.12
CA SER A 486 -15.35 -33.73 3.20
C SER A 486 -16.21 -34.40 2.14
N VAL A 487 -15.58 -34.85 1.07
CA VAL A 487 -16.17 -35.84 0.20
C VAL A 487 -16.25 -37.11 1.05
N LEU A 488 -17.38 -37.29 1.72
CA LEU A 488 -17.83 -38.60 2.18
C LEU A 488 -18.09 -39.40 0.90
N VAL A 489 -17.15 -40.26 0.55
CA VAL A 489 -17.43 -41.40 -0.34
C VAL A 489 -18.06 -42.46 0.56
N ASP A 490 -19.39 -42.45 0.63
CA ASP A 490 -20.14 -43.60 1.10
C ASP A 490 -20.39 -44.55 -0.08
N GLY A 491 -19.79 -45.75 0.02
CA GLY A 491 -20.37 -47.05 -0.31
C GLY A 491 -20.89 -47.34 -1.72
N GLU A 492 -20.14 -48.17 -2.45
CA GLU A 492 -20.52 -49.59 -2.65
C GLU A 492 -19.31 -50.49 -2.40
#